data_AF-A0A0E3STQ0-F1
#
_entry.id   AF-A0A0E3STQ0-F1
#
_cell.length_a   1.000
_cell.length_b   1.000
_cell.length_c   1.000
_cell.angle_alpha   90.00
_cell.angle_beta   90.00
_cell.angle_gamma   90.00
#
_symmetry.space_group_name_H-M   'P 1'
#
loop_
_entity.id
_entity.type
_entity.pdbx_description
1 polymer ?
#
loop_
_entity_poly.entity_id
_entity_poly.type
_entity_poly.pdbx_seq_one_letter_code
_entity_poly.pdbx_strand_id
1 'polypeptide(L)'
;MNKKIETVLGIAGGTLAIIVAAFMFAVTVVGIRPGGSGFGYAVPTVLGISDPEIIMSGYCVLIMILGAMGITGGLYAGKNDQMATILMLIPGIAGFVLLSVIWTPIGAMLILGGILTLRPEK
;
A
#
# COMPACT_ATOMS: atom_id res chain seq x y z
N MET A 1 1.67 1.36 26.62
CA MET A 1 1.34 0.64 25.36
C MET A 1 2.55 0.70 24.42
N ASN A 2 2.82 -0.32 23.57
CA ASN A 2 4.16 -0.52 23.00
C ASN A 2 4.33 0.16 21.63
N LYS A 3 4.93 1.35 21.58
CA LYS A 3 5.24 2.14 20.34
C LYS A 3 5.95 1.33 19.24
N LYS A 4 6.57 0.21 19.63
CA LYS A 4 7.13 -0.80 18.73
C LYS A 4 6.09 -1.40 17.78
N ILE A 5 4.84 -1.60 18.22
CA ILE A 5 3.79 -2.23 17.42
C ILE A 5 3.33 -1.30 16.30
N GLU A 6 3.09 -0.02 16.58
CA GLU A 6 2.73 1.00 15.59
C GLU A 6 3.82 1.14 14.51
N THR A 7 5.08 1.23 14.96
CA THR A 7 6.26 1.29 14.09
C THR A 7 6.32 0.07 13.17
N VAL A 8 6.16 -1.14 13.74
CA VAL A 8 6.21 -2.40 12.99
C VAL A 8 5.05 -2.49 12.00
N LEU A 9 3.83 -2.10 12.38
CA LEU A 9 2.66 -2.14 11.51
C LEU A 9 2.80 -1.19 10.31
N GLY A 10 3.28 0.04 10.53
CA GLY A 10 3.54 1.00 9.46
C GLY A 10 4.62 0.52 8.49
N ILE A 11 5.77 0.08 9.03
CA ILE A 11 6.90 -0.38 8.21
C ILE A 11 6.55 -1.67 7.48
N ALA A 12 6.03 -2.69 8.17
CA ALA A 12 5.69 -3.97 7.53
C ALA A 12 4.59 -3.80 6.48
N GLY A 13 3.53 -3.04 6.79
CA GLY A 13 2.47 -2.74 5.83
C GLY A 13 3.01 -1.99 4.61
N GLY A 14 3.82 -0.96 4.83
CA GLY A 14 4.41 -0.17 3.75
C GLY A 14 5.44 -0.93 2.91
N THR A 15 6.25 -1.81 3.52
CA THR A 15 7.20 -2.67 2.80
C THR A 15 6.46 -3.72 1.96
N LEU A 16 5.42 -4.36 2.50
CA LEU A 16 4.59 -5.31 1.76
C LEU A 16 3.92 -4.65 0.55
N ALA A 17 3.43 -3.42 0.70
CA ALA A 17 2.90 -2.63 -0.42
C ALA A 17 3.93 -2.47 -1.55
N ILE A 18 5.16 -2.08 -1.23
CA ILE A 18 6.22 -1.88 -2.22
C ILE A 18 6.57 -3.21 -2.91
N ILE A 19 6.68 -4.31 -2.16
CA ILE A 19 6.97 -5.64 -2.73
C ILE A 19 5.86 -6.07 -3.69
N VAL A 20 4.60 -5.91 -3.30
CA VAL A 20 3.44 -6.26 -4.14
C VAL A 20 3.41 -5.41 -5.40
N ALA A 21 3.64 -4.10 -5.30
CA ALA A 21 3.74 -3.24 -6.49
C ALA A 21 4.87 -3.65 -7.43
N ALA A 22 6.06 -3.90 -6.89
CA ALA A 22 7.20 -4.31 -7.70
C ALA A 22 6.93 -5.64 -8.41
N PHE A 23 6.30 -6.59 -7.71
CA PHE A 23 5.90 -7.86 -8.30
C PHE A 23 4.84 -7.67 -9.40
N MET A 24 3.78 -6.90 -9.13
CA MET A 24 2.74 -6.62 -10.13
C MET A 24 3.32 -5.92 -11.35
N PHE A 25 4.18 -4.92 -11.17
CA PHE A 25 4.85 -4.22 -12.26
C PHE A 25 5.72 -5.17 -13.10
N ALA A 26 6.49 -6.05 -12.47
CA ALA A 26 7.31 -7.04 -13.15
C ALA A 26 6.46 -8.02 -13.98
N VAL A 27 5.31 -8.44 -13.47
CA VAL A 27 4.41 -9.37 -14.16
C VAL A 27 3.64 -8.69 -15.29
N THR A 28 3.13 -7.47 -15.07
CA THR A 28 2.21 -6.82 -16.01
C THR A 28 2.89 -5.90 -17.02
N VAL A 29 4.00 -5.24 -16.67
CA VAL A 29 4.69 -4.27 -17.54
C VAL A 29 5.95 -4.89 -18.14
N VAL A 30 6.76 -5.57 -17.33
CA VAL A 30 7.99 -6.23 -17.83
C VAL A 30 7.68 -7.58 -18.50
N GLY A 31 6.46 -8.11 -18.30
CA GLY A 31 6.02 -9.36 -18.90
C GLY A 31 6.71 -10.59 -18.30
N ILE A 32 7.24 -10.50 -17.08
CA ILE A 32 7.82 -11.66 -16.38
C ILE A 32 6.67 -12.60 -16.03
N ARG A 33 6.67 -13.80 -16.63
CA ARG A 33 5.62 -14.81 -16.48
C ARG A 33 6.11 -15.99 -15.63
N PRO A 34 6.11 -15.91 -14.30
CA PRO A 34 6.37 -17.07 -13.47
C PRO A 34 5.23 -18.09 -13.69
N GLY A 35 5.52 -19.22 -14.35
CA GLY A 35 4.54 -20.31 -14.59
C GLY A 35 3.92 -20.38 -16.00
N GLY A 36 4.35 -19.57 -16.97
CA GLY A 36 4.12 -19.81 -18.41
C GLY A 36 2.74 -19.44 -18.99
N SER A 37 1.64 -19.51 -18.24
CA SER A 37 0.33 -19.07 -18.72
C SER A 37 0.12 -17.57 -18.47
N GLY A 38 -0.10 -16.80 -19.54
CA GLY A 38 -0.32 -15.36 -19.42
C GLY A 38 -1.56 -15.03 -18.59
N PHE A 39 -1.38 -14.24 -17.53
CA PHE A 39 -2.49 -13.62 -16.84
C PHE A 39 -3.06 -12.52 -17.74
N GLY A 40 -4.21 -12.79 -18.37
CA GLY A 40 -5.00 -11.77 -19.05
C GLY A 40 -5.68 -10.91 -18.00
N TYR A 41 -5.20 -9.68 -17.81
CA TYR A 41 -5.88 -8.69 -16.96
C TYR A 41 -6.86 -7.90 -17.83
N ALA A 42 -8.16 -8.06 -17.58
CA ALA A 42 -9.16 -7.17 -18.13
C ALA A 42 -9.08 -5.83 -17.37
N VAL A 43 -8.43 -4.84 -17.97
CA VAL A 43 -8.32 -3.52 -17.35
C VAL A 43 -9.51 -2.67 -17.82
N PRO A 44 -10.39 -2.20 -16.91
CA PRO A 44 -11.44 -1.27 -17.30
C PRO A 44 -10.82 -0.01 -17.87
N THR A 45 -11.40 0.56 -18.94
CA THR A 45 -10.94 1.82 -19.51
C THR A 45 -11.04 2.92 -18.47
N VAL A 46 -9.90 3.46 -18.03
CA VAL A 46 -9.84 4.55 -17.04
C VAL A 46 -9.47 5.83 -17.78
N LEU A 47 -10.33 6.87 -17.69
CA LEU A 47 -10.09 8.18 -18.29
C LEU A 47 -9.82 8.17 -19.81
N GLY A 48 -10.42 7.23 -20.55
CA GLY A 48 -10.26 7.10 -22.01
C GLY A 48 -8.96 6.42 -22.46
N ILE A 49 -8.13 5.97 -21.51
CA ILE A 49 -6.96 5.13 -21.79
C ILE A 49 -7.41 3.68 -21.70
N SER A 50 -7.17 2.92 -22.76
CA SER A 50 -7.47 1.48 -22.86
C SER A 50 -6.22 0.61 -22.79
N ASP A 51 -5.04 1.24 -22.71
CA ASP A 51 -3.78 0.53 -22.64
C ASP A 51 -3.60 -0.06 -21.22
N PRO A 52 -3.66 -1.39 -21.08
CA PRO A 52 -3.60 -2.04 -19.78
C PRO A 52 -2.23 -1.86 -19.11
N GLU A 53 -1.14 -1.68 -19.86
CA GLU A 53 0.21 -1.50 -19.31
C GLU A 53 0.36 -0.11 -18.68
N ILE A 54 -0.19 0.92 -19.31
CA ILE A 54 -0.17 2.30 -18.81
C ILE A 54 -0.99 2.41 -17.52
N ILE A 55 -2.18 1.79 -17.50
CA ILE A 55 -3.03 1.82 -16.30
C ILE A 55 -2.37 1.04 -15.15
N MET A 56 -1.86 -0.17 -15.41
CA MET A 56 -1.22 -0.98 -14.37
C MET A 56 0.07 -0.36 -13.85
N SER A 57 0.89 0.27 -14.71
CA SER A 57 2.08 1.00 -14.26
C SER A 57 1.72 2.18 -13.37
N GLY A 58 0.67 2.95 -13.71
CA GLY A 58 0.13 4.01 -12.85
C GLY A 58 -0.31 3.50 -11.48
N TYR A 59 -1.06 2.39 -11.43
CA TYR A 59 -1.45 1.77 -10.16
C TYR A 59 -0.25 1.28 -9.34
N CYS A 60 0.76 0.67 -9.97
CA CYS A 60 1.97 0.22 -9.27
C CYS A 60 2.73 1.39 -8.65
N VAL A 61 2.86 2.51 -9.37
CA VAL A 61 3.50 3.72 -8.85
C VAL A 61 2.72 4.29 -7.67
N LEU A 62 1.40 4.37 -7.77
CA LEU A 62 0.54 4.81 -6.66
C LEU A 62 0.72 3.92 -5.43
N ILE A 63 0.72 2.60 -5.61
CA ILE A 63 0.97 1.65 -4.52
C ILE A 63 2.32 1.89 -3.86
N MET A 64 3.39 2.10 -4.64
CA MET A 64 4.71 2.38 -4.08
C MET A 64 4.71 3.66 -3.24
N ILE A 65 4.00 4.70 -3.69
CA ILE A 65 3.84 5.95 -2.94
C ILE A 65 3.07 5.69 -1.63
N LEU A 66 1.95 4.96 -1.69
CA LEU A 66 1.16 4.62 -0.49
C LEU A 66 1.97 3.75 0.48
N GLY A 67 2.79 2.83 -0.03
CA GLY A 67 3.71 2.02 0.77
C GLY A 67 4.79 2.86 1.44
N ALA A 68 5.41 3.79 0.72
CA ALA A 68 6.39 4.73 1.27
C ALA A 68 5.79 5.63 2.35
N MET A 69 4.54 6.08 2.18
CA MET A 69 3.79 6.79 3.21
C MET A 69 3.62 5.93 4.46
N GLY A 70 3.23 4.66 4.33
CA GLY A 70 3.10 3.73 5.46
C GLY A 70 4.41 3.54 6.24
N ILE A 71 5.53 3.35 5.54
CA ILE A 71 6.87 3.27 6.15
C ILE A 71 7.20 4.57 6.90
N THR A 72 6.96 5.71 6.27
CA THR A 72 7.22 7.02 6.86
C THR A 72 6.35 7.23 8.10
N GLY A 73 5.07 6.86 8.04
CA GLY A 73 4.18 6.87 9.19
C GLY A 73 4.72 6.02 10.34
N GLY A 74 5.26 4.83 10.03
CA GLY A 74 5.92 3.96 11.02
C GLY A 74 7.12 4.61 11.68
N LEU A 75 7.95 5.31 10.91
CA LEU A 75 9.14 6.03 11.42
C LEU A 75 8.80 7.27 12.26
N TYR A 76 7.62 7.85 12.04
CA TYR A 76 7.13 9.01 12.79
C TYR A 76 6.30 8.62 14.03
N ALA A 77 5.92 7.35 14.17
CA ALA A 77 5.22 6.84 15.35
C ALA A 77 6.07 7.10 16.61
N GLY A 78 5.49 7.81 17.59
CA GLY A 78 6.18 8.22 18.82
C GLY A 78 7.04 9.48 18.72
N LYS A 79 7.16 10.11 17.54
CA LYS A 79 7.76 11.45 17.36
C LYS A 79 6.69 12.50 17.10
N ASN A 80 5.76 12.20 16.20
CA ASN A 80 4.64 13.04 15.86
C ASN A 80 3.46 12.13 15.50
N ASP A 81 2.67 11.81 16.51
CA ASP A 81 1.59 10.82 16.40
C ASP A 81 0.50 11.28 15.42
N GLN A 82 0.27 12.59 15.28
CA GLN A 82 -0.65 13.14 14.29
C GLN A 82 -0.16 12.89 12.86
N MET A 83 1.12 13.16 12.57
CA MET A 83 1.70 12.85 11.26
C MET A 83 1.74 11.34 11.00
N ALA A 84 2.15 10.54 11.98
CA ALA A 84 2.18 9.08 11.88
C ALA A 84 0.81 8.50 11.52
N THR A 85 -0.22 8.97 12.22
CA THR A 85 -1.62 8.62 11.97
C THR A 85 -2.03 8.94 10.53
N ILE A 86 -1.79 10.17 10.07
CA ILE A 86 -2.16 10.60 8.71
C ILE A 86 -1.46 9.75 7.65
N LEU A 87 -0.15 9.53 7.85
CA LEU A 87 0.70 8.78 6.92
C LEU A 87 0.41 7.28 6.91
N MET A 88 -0.34 6.74 7.87
CA MET A 88 -0.79 5.34 7.88
C MET A 88 -2.26 5.19 7.47
N LEU A 89 -3.18 6.02 8.00
CA LEU A 89 -4.62 5.90 7.71
C LEU A 89 -4.96 6.24 6.27
N ILE A 90 -4.40 7.33 5.72
CA ILE A 90 -4.69 7.73 4.33
C ILE A 90 -4.32 6.61 3.35
N PRO A 91 -3.09 6.05 3.34
CA PRO A 91 -2.77 4.96 2.43
C PRO A 91 -3.52 3.67 2.74
N GLY A 92 -3.87 3.42 3.99
CA GLY A 92 -4.72 2.29 4.37
C GLY A 92 -6.11 2.36 3.72
N ILE A 93 -6.78 3.51 3.83
CA ILE A 93 -8.13 3.74 3.28
C ILE A 93 -8.08 3.89 1.76
N ALA A 94 -7.18 4.72 1.24
CA ALA A 94 -7.06 4.98 -0.20
C ALA A 94 -6.73 3.70 -0.97
N GLY A 95 -5.81 2.87 -0.46
CA GLY A 95 -5.51 1.59 -1.07
C GLY A 95 -6.69 0.61 -1.00
N PHE A 96 -7.51 0.65 0.05
CA PHE A 96 -8.73 -0.17 0.13
C PHE A 96 -9.74 0.20 -0.97
N VAL A 97 -9.93 1.50 -1.21
CA VAL A 97 -10.81 2.01 -2.27
C VAL A 97 -10.28 1.67 -3.67
N LEU A 98 -8.97 1.81 -3.88
CA LEU A 98 -8.35 1.63 -5.19
C LEU A 98 -8.11 0.17 -5.58
N LEU A 99 -7.81 -0.70 -4.62
CA LEU A 99 -7.24 -2.04 -4.88
C LEU A 99 -8.04 -3.17 -4.21
N SER A 100 -9.10 -2.82 -3.47
CA SER A 100 -10.08 -3.76 -2.92
C SER A 100 -9.41 -4.93 -2.16
N VAL A 101 -9.80 -6.18 -2.46
CA VAL A 101 -9.50 -7.37 -1.66
C VAL A 101 -7.99 -7.67 -1.56
N ILE A 102 -7.21 -7.37 -2.61
CA ILE A 102 -5.76 -7.61 -2.63
C ILE A 102 -5.04 -6.71 -1.60
N TRP A 103 -5.56 -5.51 -1.36
CA TRP A 103 -5.00 -4.57 -0.41
C TRP A 103 -5.50 -4.76 1.02
N THR A 104 -6.52 -5.60 1.24
CA THR A 104 -7.13 -5.79 2.57
C THR A 104 -6.12 -6.08 3.69
N PRO A 105 -5.15 -7.01 3.56
CA PRO A 105 -4.19 -7.27 4.64
C PRO A 105 -3.23 -6.09 4.88
N ILE A 106 -2.75 -5.45 3.81
CA ILE A 106 -1.84 -4.29 3.88
C ILE A 106 -2.58 -3.08 4.49
N GLY A 107 -3.76 -2.79 3.98
CA GLY A 107 -4.64 -1.73 4.46
C GLY A 107 -5.02 -1.93 5.92
N ALA A 108 -5.32 -3.17 6.35
CA ALA A 108 -5.60 -3.47 7.75
C ALA A 108 -4.39 -3.16 8.64
N MET A 109 -3.17 -3.54 8.25
CA MET A 109 -1.96 -3.22 9.01
C MET A 109 -1.75 -1.70 9.14
N LEU A 110 -1.93 -0.95 8.05
CA LEU A 110 -1.79 0.51 8.04
C LEU A 110 -2.88 1.20 8.87
N ILE A 111 -4.14 0.78 8.72
CA ILE A 111 -5.27 1.33 9.50
C ILE A 111 -5.10 1.04 10.98
N LEU A 112 -4.73 -0.19 11.34
CA LEU A 112 -4.47 -0.57 12.74
C LEU A 112 -3.28 0.21 13.31
N GLY A 113 -2.20 0.35 12.56
CA GLY A 113 -1.05 1.18 12.95
C GLY A 113 -1.46 2.63 13.23
N GLY A 114 -2.23 3.25 12.33
CA GLY A 114 -2.69 4.62 12.48
C GLY A 114 -3.73 4.83 13.58
N ILE A 115 -4.61 3.85 13.85
CA ILE A 115 -5.55 3.91 14.98
C ILE A 115 -4.80 3.78 16.31
N LEU A 116 -3.76 2.94 16.36
CA LEU A 116 -2.96 2.76 17.56
C LEU A 116 -2.18 4.03 17.91
N THR A 117 -1.65 4.76 16.92
CA THR A 117 -1.00 6.07 17.15
C THR A 117 -1.96 7.15 17.67
N LEU A 118 -3.28 7.01 17.46
CA LEU A 118 -4.29 7.93 18.01
C LEU A 118 -4.68 7.62 19.45
N ARG A 119 -4.36 6.44 19.98
CA ARG A 119 -4.79 6.07 21.33
C ARG A 119 -3.86 6.72 22.37
N PRO A 120 -4.39 7.53 23.30
CA PRO A 120 -3.59 8.09 24.37
C PRO A 120 -2.99 6.97 25.23
N GLU A 121 -1.72 7.15 25.63
CA GLU A 121 -1.06 6.31 26.64
C GLU A 121 -1.95 6.25 27.89
N LYS A 122 -2.48 5.07 28.19
CA LYS A 122 -2.78 4.66 29.58
C LYS A 122 -1.56 3.98 30.16
#